data_AF-A0A4P6MJ33-F1
#
_entry.id   AF-A0A4P6MJ33-F1
#
_cell.length_a   1.000
_cell.length_b   1.000
_cell.length_c   1.000
_cell.angle_alpha   90.00
_cell.angle_beta   90.00
_cell.angle_gamma   90.00
#
_symmetry.space_group_name_H-M   'P 1'
#
loop_
_entity.id
_entity.type
_entity.pdbx_description
1 polymer ?
#
loop_
_entity_poly.entity_id
_entity_poly.type
_entity_poly.pdbx_seq_one_letter_code
_entity_poly.pdbx_strand_id
1 'polypeptide(L)'
;MSEFLRLLAIYYLCDSTAAIRPLTASEVSACMSTYETVKVHFVRPGDLAPPGTPERVAQNRQAYRGFKAWERDNAALVSNMRARAEAAVRG
;
A
#
# COMPACT_ATOMS: atom_id res chain seq x y z
N MET A 1 3.46 -3.90 14.13
CA MET A 1 4.34 -2.97 13.39
C MET A 1 5.18 -3.67 12.32
N SER A 2 5.83 -4.80 12.61
CA SER A 2 6.67 -5.52 11.63
C SER A 2 5.92 -6.05 10.40
N GLU A 3 4.70 -6.56 10.57
CA GLU A 3 3.87 -7.06 9.48
C GLU A 3 3.45 -5.95 8.51
N PHE A 4 3.03 -4.80 9.03
CA PHE A 4 2.70 -3.62 8.23
C PHE A 4 3.88 -3.18 7.35
N LEU A 5 5.09 -3.11 7.92
CA LEU A 5 6.28 -2.72 7.16
C LEU A 5 6.66 -3.75 6.07
N ARG A 6 6.40 -5.05 6.29
CA ARG A 6 6.60 -6.08 5.25
C ARG A 6 5.62 -5.90 4.10
N LEU A 7 4.33 -5.72 4.41
CA LEU A 7 3.29 -5.48 3.40
C LEU A 7 3.56 -4.18 2.64
N LEU A 8 4.01 -3.15 3.33
CA LEU A 8 4.38 -1.88 2.74
C LEU A 8 5.58 -2.00 1.79
N ALA A 9 6.59 -2.81 2.15
CA ALA A 9 7.72 -3.09 1.27
C ALA A 9 7.28 -3.79 -0.03
N ILE A 10 6.36 -4.77 0.07
CA ILE A 10 5.79 -5.43 -1.11
C ILE A 10 5.00 -4.43 -1.97
N TYR A 11 4.22 -3.55 -1.34
CA TYR A 11 3.51 -2.48 -2.05
C TYR A 11 4.46 -1.54 -2.80
N TYR A 12 5.59 -1.13 -2.21
CA TYR A 12 6.57 -0.29 -2.90
C TYR A 12 7.31 -1.02 -4.02
N LEU A 13 7.50 -2.34 -3.93
CA LEU A 13 8.00 -3.16 -5.04
C LEU A 13 7.02 -3.19 -6.21
N CYS A 14 5.72 -3.31 -5.93
CA CYS A 14 4.67 -3.23 -6.94
C CYS A 14 4.68 -1.86 -7.65
N ASP A 15 4.76 -0.76 -6.89
CA ASP A 15 4.83 0.61 -7.40
C ASP A 15 6.07 0.80 -8.30
N SER A 16 7.24 0.32 -7.83
CA SER A 16 8.51 0.41 -8.56
C SER A 16 8.51 -0.44 -9.84
N THR A 17 7.90 -1.63 -9.81
CA THR A 17 7.79 -2.50 -10.99
C THR A 17 6.88 -1.89 -12.04
N ALA A 18 5.73 -1.34 -11.62
CA ALA A 18 4.77 -0.68 -12.51
C ALA A 18 5.36 0.57 -13.18
N ALA A 19 6.31 1.24 -12.54
CA ALA A 19 7.03 2.38 -13.11
C ALA A 19 8.01 1.99 -14.24
N ILE A 20 8.45 0.72 -14.30
CA ILE A 20 9.42 0.23 -15.28
C ILE A 20 8.74 -0.51 -16.42
N ARG A 21 7.67 -1.27 -16.12
CA ARG A 21 6.91 -2.01 -17.12
C ARG A 21 5.44 -2.16 -16.72
N PRO A 22 4.55 -2.42 -17.69
CA PRO A 22 3.21 -2.89 -17.38
C PRO A 22 3.24 -4.16 -16.52
N LEU A 23 2.36 -4.19 -15.52
CA LEU A 23 2.11 -5.38 -14.72
C LEU A 23 1.18 -6.33 -15.48
N THR A 24 1.41 -7.63 -15.35
CA THR A 24 0.48 -8.67 -15.78
C THR A 24 -0.79 -8.66 -14.91
N ALA A 25 -1.88 -9.26 -15.38
CA ALA A 25 -3.13 -9.30 -14.62
C ALA A 25 -2.99 -9.96 -13.24
N SER A 26 -2.17 -11.01 -13.13
CA SER A 26 -1.88 -11.68 -11.86
C SER A 26 -1.10 -10.78 -10.90
N GLU A 27 -0.10 -10.04 -11.40
CA GLU A 27 0.67 -9.06 -10.64
C GLU A 27 -0.23 -7.92 -10.14
N VAL A 28 -1.09 -7.38 -11.01
CA VAL A 28 -2.07 -6.34 -10.61
C VAL A 28 -2.93 -6.85 -9.47
N SER A 29 -3.48 -8.06 -9.58
CA SER A 29 -4.33 -8.65 -8.53
C SER A 29 -3.58 -8.81 -7.21
N ALA A 30 -2.34 -9.30 -7.23
CA ALA A 30 -1.51 -9.47 -6.04
C ALA A 30 -1.13 -8.13 -5.39
N CYS A 31 -0.76 -7.14 -6.21
CA CYS A 31 -0.42 -5.79 -5.77
C CYS A 31 -1.63 -5.07 -5.16
N MET A 32 -2.82 -5.21 -5.76
CA MET A 32 -4.06 -4.64 -5.24
C MET A 32 -4.46 -5.26 -3.90
N SER A 33 -4.35 -6.58 -3.75
CA SER A 33 -4.61 -7.27 -2.48
C SER A 33 -3.68 -6.79 -1.36
N THR A 34 -2.39 -6.63 -1.67
CA THR A 34 -1.40 -6.09 -0.73
C THR A 34 -1.75 -4.65 -0.35
N TYR A 35 -2.11 -3.81 -1.32
CA TYR A 35 -2.47 -2.42 -1.07
C TYR A 35 -3.75 -2.27 -0.23
N GLU A 36 -4.77 -3.11 -0.46
CA GLU A 36 -5.96 -3.16 0.40
C GLU A 36 -5.58 -3.50 1.84
N THR A 37 -4.70 -4.47 2.05
CA THR A 37 -4.24 -4.86 3.39
C THR A 37 -3.48 -3.71 4.09
N VAL A 38 -2.64 -2.98 3.35
CA VAL A 38 -1.95 -1.78 3.85
C VAL A 38 -2.96 -0.70 4.28
N LYS A 39 -4.01 -0.45 3.47
CA LYS A 39 -5.04 0.54 3.81
C LYS A 39 -5.86 0.14 5.03
N VAL A 40 -6.22 -1.13 5.17
CA VAL A 40 -7.00 -1.63 6.32
C VAL A 40 -6.28 -1.38 7.64
N HIS A 41 -4.95 -1.29 7.65
CA HIS A 41 -4.18 -0.91 8.84
C HIS A 41 -4.59 0.46 9.44
N PHE A 42 -5.12 1.36 8.61
CA PHE A 42 -5.56 2.70 9.01
C PHE A 42 -7.08 2.80 9.25
N VAL A 43 -7.80 1.68 9.19
CA VAL A 43 -9.22 1.59 9.57
C VAL A 43 -9.31 0.89 10.92
N ARG A 44 -10.32 1.24 11.73
CA ARG A 44 -10.56 0.54 12.99
C ARG A 44 -10.91 -0.94 12.71
N PRO A 45 -10.30 -1.91 13.43
CA PRO A 45 -10.64 -3.32 13.29
C PRO A 45 -12.13 -3.58 13.51
N GLY A 46 -12.74 -4.41 12.67
CA GLY A 46 -14.15 -4.82 12.79
C GLY A 46 -15.17 -3.86 12.18
N ASP A 47 -14.75 -2.71 11.63
CA ASP A 47 -15.65 -1.67 11.12
C ASP A 47 -15.65 -1.59 9.59
N LEU A 48 -15.15 -2.59 8.86
CA LEU A 48 -15.09 -2.51 7.40
C LEU A 48 -16.47 -2.75 6.78
N ALA A 49 -16.98 -1.74 6.08
CA ALA A 49 -18.18 -1.87 5.28
C ALA A 49 -17.96 -2.85 4.09
N PRO A 50 -19.03 -3.46 3.57
CA PRO A 50 -18.94 -4.39 2.44
C PRO A 50 -18.31 -3.74 1.20
N PRO A 51 -17.58 -4.51 0.36
CA PRO A 51 -17.08 -4.00 -0.90
C PRO A 51 -18.20 -3.42 -1.79
N GLY A 52 -17.90 -2.33 -2.49
CA GLY A 52 -18.83 -1.70 -3.43
C GLY A 52 -19.84 -0.72 -2.80
N THR A 53 -19.86 -0.56 -1.48
CA THR A 53 -20.78 0.38 -0.81
C THR A 53 -20.19 1.80 -0.72
N PRO A 54 -21.03 2.85 -0.66
CA PRO A 54 -20.59 4.21 -0.39
C PRO A 54 -19.78 4.35 0.90
N GLU A 55 -20.16 3.60 1.94
CA GLU A 55 -19.47 3.56 3.23
C GLU A 55 -18.06 3.02 3.08
N ARG A 56 -17.88 1.95 2.28
CA ARG A 56 -16.54 1.42 1.99
C ARG A 56 -15.67 2.42 1.23
N VAL A 57 -16.26 3.20 0.31
CA VAL A 57 -15.55 4.28 -0.37
C VAL A 57 -15.09 5.36 0.62
N ALA A 58 -15.95 5.75 1.56
CA ALA A 58 -15.61 6.72 2.60
C ALA A 58 -14.47 6.22 3.51
N GLN A 59 -14.54 4.96 3.93
CA GLN A 59 -13.49 4.31 4.73
C GLN A 59 -12.17 4.22 3.97
N ASN A 60 -12.19 3.87 2.69
CA ASN A 60 -10.99 3.84 1.85
C ASN A 60 -10.33 5.23 1.75
N ARG A 61 -11.13 6.31 1.63
CA ARG A 61 -10.62 7.69 1.62
C ARG A 61 -10.00 8.08 2.96
N GLN A 62 -10.62 7.69 4.07
CA GLN A 62 -10.08 7.93 5.41
C GLN A 62 -8.77 7.17 5.62
N ALA A 63 -8.74 5.88 5.29
CA ALA A 63 -7.57 5.03 5.36
C ALA A 63 -6.40 5.61 4.55
N TYR A 64 -6.69 6.05 3.32
CA TYR A 64 -5.70 6.69 2.47
C TYR A 64 -5.12 7.96 3.12
N ARG A 65 -5.96 8.83 3.69
CA ARG A 65 -5.48 10.01 4.42
C ARG A 65 -4.60 9.64 5.61
N GLY A 66 -4.99 8.63 6.38
CA GLY A 66 -4.20 8.09 7.49
C GLY A 66 -2.85 7.57 7.03
N PHE A 67 -2.82 6.81 5.95
CA PHE A 67 -1.59 6.31 5.34
C PHE A 67 -0.66 7.44 4.87
N LYS A 68 -1.19 8.45 4.15
CA LYS A 68 -0.39 9.60 3.71
C LYS A 68 0.15 10.43 4.87
N ALA A 69 -0.62 10.57 5.94
CA ALA A 69 -0.15 11.24 7.16
C ALA A 69 0.99 10.44 7.80
N TRP A 70 0.84 9.12 7.94
CA TRP A 70 1.89 8.24 8.44
C TRP A 70 3.15 8.30 7.56
N GLU A 71 3.01 8.29 6.23
CA GLU A 71 4.17 8.38 5.33
C GLU A 71 4.94 9.69 5.53
N ARG A 72 4.24 10.82 5.70
CA ARG A 72 4.85 12.12 5.98
C ARG A 72 5.58 12.10 7.33
N ASP A 73 4.95 11.56 8.36
CA ASP A 73 5.52 11.53 9.72
C ASP A 73 6.70 10.53 9.81
N ASN A 74 6.83 9.62 8.84
CA ASN A 74 7.90 8.62 8.72
C ASN A 74 8.74 8.80 7.44
N ALA A 75 8.90 10.04 6.97
CA ALA A 75 9.47 10.35 5.66
C ALA A 75 10.84 9.69 5.39
N ALA A 76 11.75 9.68 6.38
CA ALA A 76 13.07 9.07 6.23
C ALA A 76 12.99 7.54 6.00
N LEU A 77 12.11 6.85 6.73
CA LEU A 77 11.88 5.42 6.57
C LEU A 77 11.25 5.13 5.20
N VAL A 78 10.21 5.87 4.84
CA VAL A 78 9.53 5.73 3.54
C VAL A 78 10.51 5.93 2.38
N SER A 79 11.34 6.98 2.45
CA SER A 79 12.36 7.26 1.45
C SER A 79 13.34 6.09 1.31
N ASN A 80 13.82 5.53 2.42
CA ASN A 80 14.72 4.38 2.38
C ASN A 80 14.05 3.14 1.77
N MET A 81 12.80 2.87 2.15
CA MET A 81 12.07 1.71 1.64
C MET A 81 11.79 1.81 0.14
N ARG A 82 11.41 2.99 -0.36
CA ARG A 82 11.21 3.24 -1.80
C ARG A 82 12.50 3.10 -2.58
N ALA A 83 13.60 3.69 -2.11
CA ALA A 83 14.92 3.54 -2.76
C ALA A 83 15.37 2.07 -2.84
N ARG A 84 15.12 1.28 -1.80
CA ARG A 84 15.40 -0.16 -1.81
C ARG A 84 14.52 -0.93 -2.79
N ALA A 85 13.24 -0.58 -2.89
CA ALA A 85 12.34 -1.19 -3.86
C ALA A 85 12.76 -0.88 -5.30
N GLU A 86 13.13 0.37 -5.59
CA GLU A 86 13.64 0.80 -6.90
C GLU A 86 14.94 0.06 -7.26
N ALA A 87 15.88 -0.08 -6.32
CA ALA A 87 17.10 -0.83 -6.56
C ALA A 87 16.82 -2.31 -6.86
N ALA A 88 15.87 -2.93 -6.14
CA ALA A 88 15.54 -4.34 -6.31
C ALA A 88 14.87 -4.69 -7.65
N VAL A 89 14.19 -3.74 -8.28
CA VAL A 89 13.55 -3.97 -9.60
C VAL A 89 14.44 -3.61 -10.79
N ARG A 90 15.59 -2.95 -10.54
CA ARG A 90 16.57 -2.56 -11.58
C ARG A 90 17.78 -3.48 -11.64
N GLY A 91 18.07 -4.22 -10.58
CA GLY A 91 19.13 -5.24 -10.52
C GLY A 91 18.69 -6.56 -11.11
#